data_AF-A0AAD6UWM6-F1
#
_entry.id   AF-A0AAD6UWM6-F1
#
_cell.length_a   1.000
_cell.length_b   1.000
_cell.length_c   1.000
_cell.angle_alpha   90.00
_cell.angle_beta   90.00
_cell.angle_gamma   90.00
#
_symmetry.space_group_name_H-M   'P 1'
#
loop_
_entity.id
_entity.type
_entity.pdbx_description
1 polymer ?
#
loop_
_entity_poly.entity_id
_entity_poly.type
_entity_poly.pdbx_seq_one_letter_code
_entity_poly.pdbx_strand_id
1 'polypeptide(L)'
;MSSLLIMNPGKRQALRCAGMTGKCTAASAVAACRYRDTGCEDTAAYALDNTLRPILNTAEVAELFSHPLAAFLSSTPPFPAEPELIEAPYHTISDWTYPRAGPNGLPRTARAHRFLTGREAGGIKPVAILIHAASIAHARAPDFEVAPPDALSGAARIAWALITNPVFKEAYDAEGIDVDWAAVRRVAGIGPEAEGPQAPGAPRRTRRRRSKL
;
A
#
# COMPACT_ATOMS: atom_id res chain seq x y z
N MET A 1 15.01 20.06 -7.99
CA MET A 1 14.08 19.63 -6.93
C MET A 1 13.10 18.68 -7.58
N SER A 2 13.09 17.41 -7.19
CA SER A 2 12.15 16.42 -7.76
C SER A 2 10.82 16.50 -7.03
N SER A 3 9.71 16.59 -7.76
CA SER A 3 8.37 16.77 -7.20
C SER A 3 7.53 15.50 -7.38
N LEU A 4 6.78 15.13 -6.34
CA LEU A 4 5.85 14.02 -6.34
C LEU A 4 4.42 14.58 -6.41
N LEU A 5 3.60 14.03 -7.30
CA LEU A 5 2.16 14.29 -7.49
C LEU A 5 1.36 13.13 -6.89
N ILE A 6 0.15 13.33 -6.38
CA ILE A 6 -0.74 12.24 -5.91
C ILE A 6 -2.16 12.41 -6.51
N MET A 7 -2.79 11.35 -7.04
CA MET A 7 -4.06 11.27 -7.80
C MET A 7 -5.09 10.35 -7.09
N ASN A 8 -6.35 10.24 -7.54
CA ASN A 8 -7.34 9.30 -6.99
C ASN A 8 -7.85 8.33 -8.10
N PRO A 9 -7.88 6.98 -7.95
CA PRO A 9 -7.96 6.08 -9.10
C PRO A 9 -9.35 5.45 -9.30
N GLY A 10 -10.35 6.25 -9.68
CA GLY A 10 -11.75 5.82 -9.87
C GLY A 10 -12.06 5.02 -11.14
N LYS A 11 -11.49 5.33 -12.31
CA LYS A 11 -11.83 4.62 -13.58
C LYS A 11 -10.63 4.42 -14.51
N ARG A 12 -10.65 3.30 -15.26
CA ARG A 12 -9.61 2.96 -16.24
C ARG A 12 -9.78 3.84 -17.48
N GLN A 13 -8.89 4.81 -17.68
CA GLN A 13 -8.61 5.34 -19.02
C GLN A 13 -7.11 5.57 -19.21
N ALA A 14 -6.63 5.17 -20.40
CA ALA A 14 -5.25 5.36 -20.82
C ALA A 14 -4.93 6.85 -20.93
N LEU A 15 -3.78 7.27 -20.39
CA LEU A 15 -3.19 8.57 -20.68
C LEU A 15 -3.02 8.69 -22.20
N ARG A 16 -3.83 9.53 -22.85
CA ARG A 16 -3.54 10.00 -24.20
C ARG A 16 -2.67 11.24 -24.08
N CYS A 17 -1.38 11.09 -24.42
CA CYS A 17 -0.52 12.21 -24.76
C CYS A 17 -1.09 12.86 -26.03
N ALA A 18 -1.81 13.97 -25.89
CA ALA A 18 -2.24 14.75 -27.03
C ALA A 18 -1.02 15.51 -27.59
N GLY A 19 -0.61 15.19 -28.82
CA GLY A 19 0.18 16.11 -29.65
C GLY A 19 1.67 15.81 -29.89
N MET A 20 2.19 14.60 -29.66
CA MET A 20 3.56 14.26 -30.06
C MET A 20 3.58 13.17 -31.16
N THR A 21 3.67 13.60 -32.41
CA THR A 21 4.12 12.78 -33.54
C THR A 21 5.64 12.60 -33.45
N GLY A 22 6.09 11.85 -32.46
CA GLY A 22 7.52 11.56 -32.27
C GLY A 22 7.66 10.35 -31.35
N LYS A 23 8.51 9.39 -31.77
CA LYS A 23 8.75 8.12 -31.08
C LYS A 23 9.04 8.36 -29.58
N CYS A 24 8.11 7.99 -28.70
CA CYS A 24 8.33 7.99 -27.26
C CYS A 24 9.31 6.88 -26.88
N THR A 25 10.58 7.24 -26.68
CA THR A 25 11.53 6.41 -25.92
C THR A 25 11.13 6.40 -24.44
N ALA A 26 11.14 5.22 -23.85
CA ALA A 26 10.62 4.90 -22.53
C ALA A 26 11.29 5.70 -21.39
N ALA A 27 10.52 6.54 -20.71
CA ALA A 27 10.84 7.06 -19.38
C ALA A 27 9.57 7.59 -18.69
N SER A 28 8.65 6.71 -18.32
CA SER A 28 7.52 7.08 -17.44
C SER A 28 7.15 5.86 -16.61
N ALA A 29 7.66 5.80 -15.38
CA ALA A 29 7.25 4.83 -14.38
C ALA A 29 6.15 5.48 -13.52
N VAL A 30 4.91 5.05 -13.71
CA VAL A 30 3.78 5.39 -12.83
C VAL A 30 3.55 4.22 -11.89
N ALA A 31 3.83 4.41 -10.60
CA ALA A 31 3.53 3.41 -9.57
C ALA A 31 2.13 3.69 -9.00
N ALA A 32 1.09 3.09 -9.58
CA ALA A 32 -0.28 3.17 -9.07
C ALA A 32 -0.55 2.00 -8.11
N CYS A 33 -0.77 2.27 -6.82
CA CYS A 33 -1.30 1.28 -5.88
C CYS A 33 -2.77 1.61 -5.59
N ARG A 34 -3.68 0.70 -5.94
CA ARG A 34 -5.09 0.76 -5.52
C ARG A 34 -5.22 0.05 -4.17
N TYR A 35 -5.63 0.77 -3.14
CA TYR A 35 -6.03 0.19 -1.85
C TYR A 35 -7.54 0.41 -1.66
N ARG A 36 -8.35 -0.52 -2.18
CA ARG A 36 -9.78 -0.58 -1.82
C ARG A 36 -9.88 -1.13 -0.40
N ASP A 37 -10.42 -0.33 0.51
CA ASP A 37 -11.18 -0.70 1.74
C ASP A 37 -10.95 0.21 2.96
N THR A 38 -10.14 1.28 2.88
CA THR A 38 -9.92 2.19 4.03
C THR A 38 -10.39 3.64 3.83
N GLY A 39 -11.20 3.95 2.82
CA GLY A 39 -11.75 5.31 2.64
C GLY A 39 -10.70 6.41 2.39
N CYS A 40 -9.47 6.03 2.03
CA CYS A 40 -8.37 6.93 1.71
C CYS A 40 -7.84 6.53 0.33
N GLU A 41 -8.29 7.24 -0.71
CA GLU A 41 -8.00 6.95 -2.12
C GLU A 41 -6.96 7.93 -2.68
N ASP A 42 -5.76 7.93 -2.12
CA ASP A 42 -4.63 8.75 -2.56
C ASP A 42 -3.60 7.87 -3.34
N THR A 43 -3.22 8.26 -4.58
CA THR A 43 -2.38 7.54 -5.56
C THR A 43 -1.11 8.32 -5.87
N ALA A 44 0.09 7.91 -5.46
CA ALA A 44 1.29 8.71 -5.76
C ALA A 44 1.84 8.54 -7.20
N ALA A 45 2.46 9.58 -7.74
CA ALA A 45 3.10 9.69 -9.05
C ALA A 45 4.35 10.56 -8.94
N TYR A 46 5.47 10.14 -9.55
CA TYR A 46 6.73 10.88 -9.49
C TYR A 46 7.01 11.54 -10.83
N ALA A 47 7.16 12.87 -10.85
CA ALA A 47 7.42 13.65 -12.06
C ALA A 47 8.87 14.13 -12.06
N LEU A 48 9.65 13.67 -13.04
CA LEU A 48 11.04 14.10 -13.26
C LEU A 48 11.16 15.27 -14.24
N ASP A 49 10.13 15.50 -15.05
CA ASP A 49 10.11 16.56 -16.05
C ASP A 49 9.39 17.80 -15.50
N ASN A 50 10.15 18.88 -15.35
CA ASN A 50 9.67 20.16 -14.82
C ASN A 50 8.83 20.96 -15.84
N THR A 51 8.74 20.50 -17.08
CA THR A 51 7.89 21.12 -18.12
C THR A 51 6.46 20.58 -18.11
N LEU A 52 6.21 19.49 -17.37
CA LEU A 52 4.89 18.90 -17.24
C LEU A 52 3.96 19.87 -16.51
N ARG A 53 2.88 20.24 -17.19
CA ARG A 53 1.75 20.97 -16.61
C ARG A 53 0.61 19.98 -16.41
N PRO A 54 0.32 19.54 -15.18
CA PRO A 54 -0.73 18.57 -14.96
C PRO A 54 -2.09 19.19 -15.33
N ILE A 55 -2.83 18.51 -16.20
CA ILE A 55 -4.22 18.85 -16.51
C ILE A 55 -5.09 18.03 -15.58
N LEU A 56 -5.77 18.71 -14.66
CA LEU A 56 -6.59 18.05 -13.65
C LEU A 56 -7.90 17.54 -14.25
N ASN A 57 -8.19 16.26 -14.07
CA ASN A 57 -9.53 15.74 -14.27
C ASN A 57 -10.37 16.04 -13.02
N THR A 58 -11.10 17.16 -13.03
CA THR A 58 -11.90 17.61 -11.87
C THR A 58 -13.03 16.64 -11.49
N ALA A 59 -13.39 15.70 -12.37
CA ALA A 59 -14.36 14.65 -12.05
C ALA A 59 -13.79 13.55 -11.12
N GLU A 60 -12.46 13.43 -11.04
CA GLU A 60 -11.78 12.35 -10.30
C GLU A 60 -10.80 12.88 -9.26
N VAL A 61 -10.17 14.02 -9.53
CA VAL A 61 -9.10 14.57 -8.70
C VAL A 61 -9.50 15.98 -8.28
N ALA A 62 -9.66 16.15 -6.97
CA ALA A 62 -10.03 17.44 -6.38
C ALA A 62 -8.85 18.41 -6.40
N GLU A 63 -7.65 17.92 -6.07
CA GLU A 63 -6.47 18.76 -5.88
C GLU A 63 -5.17 17.99 -6.18
N LEU A 64 -4.12 18.75 -6.52
CA LEU A 64 -2.76 18.25 -6.63
C LEU A 64 -1.89 19.01 -5.64
N PHE A 65 -1.09 18.26 -4.90
CA PHE A 65 -0.08 18.83 -4.02
C PHE A 65 1.31 18.36 -4.43
N SER A 66 2.32 19.09 -3.94
CA SER A 66 3.72 18.75 -4.10
C SER A 66 4.42 18.88 -2.76
N HIS A 67 5.16 17.85 -2.36
CA HIS A 67 5.94 17.84 -1.13
C HIS A 67 7.35 17.31 -1.39
N PRO A 68 8.41 17.86 -0.78
CA PRO A 68 9.77 17.34 -0.98
C PRO A 68 9.87 15.90 -0.50
N LEU A 69 10.32 14.99 -1.37
CA LEU A 69 10.40 13.56 -1.04
C LEU A 69 11.27 13.31 0.22
N ALA A 70 12.39 14.03 0.35
CA ALA A 70 13.28 13.92 1.51
C ALA A 70 12.61 14.30 2.84
N ALA A 71 11.55 15.11 2.82
CA ALA A 71 10.86 15.58 4.02
C ALA A 71 10.02 14.49 4.70
N PHE A 72 9.70 13.40 3.99
CA PHE A 72 9.06 12.21 4.58
C PHE A 72 10.00 11.38 5.46
N LEU A 73 11.29 11.72 5.50
CA LEU A 73 12.27 11.06 6.37
C LEU A 73 12.56 11.85 7.64
N SER A 74 11.94 13.02 7.82
CA SER A 74 12.16 13.84 9.01
C SER A 74 10.86 14.24 9.67
N SER A 75 10.88 14.32 11.00
CA SER A 75 9.79 14.85 11.82
C SER A 75 9.77 16.39 11.85
N THR A 76 10.74 17.05 11.23
CA THR A 76 10.85 18.51 11.15
C THR A 76 10.36 19.00 9.78
N PRO A 77 9.54 20.08 9.73
CA PRO A 77 9.07 20.62 8.45
C PRO A 77 10.25 21.13 7.60
N PRO A 78 10.22 20.93 6.27
CA PRO A 78 11.27 21.40 5.36
C PRO A 78 11.14 22.91 5.02
N PHE A 79 10.04 23.54 5.43
CA PHE A 79 9.72 24.94 5.15
C PHE A 79 9.90 25.79 6.42
N PRO A 80 10.17 27.11 6.29
CA PRO A 80 10.16 28.02 7.43
C PRO A 80 8.83 27.92 8.18
N ALA A 81 8.81 28.14 9.49
CA ALA A 81 7.60 28.04 10.29
C ALA A 81 6.52 29.01 9.80
N GLU A 82 5.64 28.53 8.94
CA GLU A 82 4.43 29.26 8.55
C GLU A 82 3.47 29.32 9.75
N PRO A 83 2.61 30.34 9.85
CA PRO A 83 1.68 30.48 10.97
C PRO A 83 0.81 29.25 11.21
N GLU A 84 0.50 28.47 10.18
CA GLU A 84 -0.30 27.23 10.26
C GLU A 84 0.40 26.12 11.07
N LEU A 85 1.75 26.08 11.08
CA LEU A 85 2.52 25.15 11.90
C LEU A 85 2.43 25.47 13.40
N ILE A 86 1.86 26.63 13.76
CA ILE A 86 1.56 27.00 15.15
C ILE A 86 0.32 26.21 15.64
N GLU A 87 -0.61 25.85 14.75
CA GLU A 87 -1.87 25.21 15.11
C GLU A 87 -1.82 23.68 15.04
N ALA A 88 -0.98 23.08 14.18
CA ALA A 88 -0.89 21.63 14.03
C ALA A 88 0.56 21.11 13.90
N PRO A 89 0.89 19.96 14.54
CA PRO A 89 2.20 19.32 14.39
C PRO A 89 2.43 18.82 12.96
N TYR A 90 3.63 19.05 12.43
CA TYR A 90 4.01 18.64 11.07
C TYR A 90 3.94 17.13 10.85
N HIS A 91 4.42 16.33 11.82
CA HIS A 91 4.42 14.87 11.75
C HIS A 91 3.63 14.31 12.92
N THR A 92 2.60 13.50 12.61
CA THR A 92 1.81 12.76 13.61
C THR A 92 1.80 11.28 13.31
N ILE A 93 1.71 10.50 14.38
CA ILE A 93 1.72 9.04 14.35
C ILE A 93 0.43 8.56 15.00
N SER A 94 -0.27 7.65 14.34
CA SER A 94 -1.44 6.97 14.89
C SER A 94 -1.32 5.47 14.66
N ASP A 95 -1.36 4.70 15.74
CA ASP A 95 -1.40 3.25 15.68
C ASP A 95 -2.85 2.79 15.61
N TRP A 96 -3.16 1.91 14.66
CA TRP A 96 -4.48 1.37 14.43
C TRP A 96 -4.45 -0.15 14.50
N THR A 97 -5.34 -0.70 15.32
CA THR A 97 -5.51 -2.14 15.48
C THR A 97 -6.59 -2.62 14.52
N TYR A 98 -6.29 -3.65 13.73
CA TYR A 98 -7.29 -4.25 12.86
C TYR A 98 -8.43 -4.83 13.71
N PRO A 99 -9.71 -4.51 13.41
CA PRO A 99 -10.84 -4.94 14.23
C PRO A 99 -11.06 -6.45 14.16
N ARG A 100 -10.62 -7.09 13.06
CA ARG A 100 -10.72 -8.53 12.88
C ARG A 100 -9.41 -9.18 13.33
N ALA A 101 -9.50 -10.03 14.35
CA ALA A 101 -8.40 -10.90 14.75
C ALA A 101 -7.97 -11.77 13.56
N GLY A 102 -6.67 -11.94 13.38
CA GLY A 102 -6.12 -12.77 12.31
C GLY A 102 -6.42 -14.25 12.49
N PRO A 103 -5.94 -15.11 11.57
CA PRO A 103 -6.16 -16.57 11.63
C PRO A 103 -5.62 -17.24 12.91
N ASN A 104 -4.72 -16.58 13.63
CA ASN A 104 -4.18 -17.01 14.92
C ASN A 104 -4.86 -16.35 16.14
N GLY A 105 -5.97 -15.64 15.93
CA GLY A 105 -6.68 -14.91 16.99
C GLY A 105 -5.94 -13.69 17.53
N LEU A 106 -4.75 -13.35 16.99
CA LEU A 106 -3.97 -12.22 17.48
C LEU A 106 -4.43 -10.92 16.80
N PRO A 107 -4.62 -9.83 17.58
CA PRO A 107 -4.78 -8.50 17.02
C PRO A 107 -3.50 -8.12 16.29
N ARG A 108 -3.64 -7.34 15.21
CA ARG A 108 -2.52 -6.77 14.48
C ARG A 108 -2.60 -5.25 14.58
N THR A 109 -1.47 -4.62 14.83
CA THR A 109 -1.34 -3.17 14.86
C THR A 109 -0.58 -2.73 13.62
N ALA A 110 -1.03 -1.65 13.01
CA ALA A 110 -0.27 -0.95 11.98
C ALA A 110 -0.12 0.51 12.39
N ARG A 111 1.03 1.11 12.03
CA ARG A 111 1.30 2.52 12.26
C ARG A 111 1.00 3.31 11.02
N ALA A 112 0.21 4.37 11.17
CA ALA A 112 -0.04 5.34 10.13
C ALA A 112 0.73 6.62 10.44
N HIS A 113 1.50 7.07 9.44
CA HIS A 113 2.22 8.33 9.49
C HIS A 113 1.47 9.38 8.68
N ARG A 114 1.41 10.58 9.26
CA ARG A 114 0.63 11.71 8.78
C ARG A 114 1.54 12.93 8.75
N PHE A 115 1.69 13.53 7.58
CA PHE A 115 2.52 14.72 7.37
C PHE A 115 1.67 15.90 6.92
N LEU A 116 1.94 17.07 7.48
CA LEU A 116 1.33 18.32 7.07
C LEU A 116 2.02 18.81 5.79
N THR A 117 1.26 18.93 4.70
CA THR A 117 1.80 19.26 3.36
C THR A 117 1.43 20.67 2.88
N GLY A 118 1.14 21.58 3.83
CA GLY A 118 1.28 23.04 3.68
C GLY A 118 0.41 23.77 2.65
N ARG A 119 -0.68 23.18 2.14
CA ARG A 119 -1.57 23.88 1.18
C ARG A 119 -3.07 23.66 1.35
N GLU A 120 -3.50 22.72 2.19
CA GLU A 120 -4.92 22.42 2.40
C GLU A 120 -5.24 22.55 3.89
N ALA A 121 -6.39 23.15 4.23
CA ALA A 121 -6.89 23.44 5.59
C ALA A 121 -7.19 22.19 6.46
N GLY A 122 -6.25 21.25 6.51
CA GLY A 122 -6.41 19.90 7.08
C GLY A 122 -5.74 18.79 6.26
N GLY A 123 -4.89 19.13 5.28
CA GLY A 123 -4.25 18.22 4.31
C GLY A 123 -3.24 17.24 4.92
N ILE A 124 -3.75 16.36 5.78
CA ILE A 124 -3.02 15.22 6.32
C ILE A 124 -3.23 14.05 5.37
N LYS A 125 -2.15 13.66 4.69
CA LYS A 125 -2.16 12.53 3.76
C LYS A 125 -1.46 11.31 4.38
N PRO A 126 -2.04 10.10 4.29
CA PRO A 126 -1.35 8.88 4.70
C PRO A 126 -0.30 8.51 3.65
N VAL A 127 0.96 8.32 4.08
CA VAL A 127 2.11 8.29 3.15
C VAL A 127 3.11 7.17 3.42
N ALA A 128 2.64 6.01 3.90
CA ALA A 128 3.53 4.88 4.20
C ALA A 128 4.43 4.48 3.01
N ILE A 129 3.87 4.51 1.79
CA ILE A 129 4.64 4.22 0.57
C ILE A 129 5.70 5.28 0.26
N LEU A 130 5.46 6.54 0.63
CA LEU A 130 6.41 7.63 0.37
C LEU A 130 7.57 7.63 1.33
N ILE A 131 7.36 7.21 2.59
CA ILE A 131 8.47 6.99 3.52
C ILE A 131 9.43 5.96 2.94
N HIS A 132 8.89 4.84 2.44
CA HIS A 132 9.71 3.79 1.83
C HIS A 132 10.42 4.28 0.56
N ALA A 133 9.70 4.95 -0.34
CA ALA A 133 10.28 5.53 -1.56
C ALA A 133 11.38 6.54 -1.24
N ALA A 134 11.16 7.43 -0.27
CA ALA A 134 12.15 8.41 0.18
C ALA A 134 13.39 7.71 0.77
N SER A 135 13.18 6.64 1.55
CA SER A 135 14.27 5.89 2.18
C SER A 135 15.20 5.27 1.14
N ILE A 136 14.62 4.70 0.07
CA ILE A 136 15.38 4.16 -1.06
C ILE A 136 16.07 5.29 -1.83
N ALA A 137 15.32 6.33 -2.22
CA ALA A 137 15.83 7.40 -3.09
C ALA A 137 16.99 8.19 -2.45
N HIS A 138 16.96 8.36 -1.14
CA HIS A 138 17.98 9.09 -0.40
C HIS A 138 18.97 8.19 0.36
N ALA A 139 18.85 6.86 0.24
CA ALA A 139 19.64 5.88 0.99
C ALA A 139 19.74 6.22 2.50
N ARG A 140 18.63 6.69 3.07
CA ARG A 140 18.58 7.27 4.43
C ARG A 140 17.37 6.73 5.18
N ALA A 141 17.58 6.26 6.40
CA ALA A 141 16.49 5.88 7.29
C ALA A 141 15.73 7.12 7.81
N PRO A 142 14.41 7.01 8.05
CA PRO A 142 13.65 8.08 8.69
C PRO A 142 14.14 8.32 10.14
N ASP A 143 13.99 9.54 10.63
CA ASP A 143 14.36 9.92 12.01
C ASP A 143 13.32 9.50 13.07
N PHE A 144 12.31 8.75 12.65
CA PHE A 144 11.20 8.28 13.47
C PHE A 144 10.94 6.79 13.21
N GLU A 145 10.19 6.16 14.13
CA GLU A 145 9.88 4.74 14.05
C GLU A 145 8.70 4.47 13.09
N VAL A 146 8.97 3.78 11.97
CA VAL A 146 8.02 3.54 10.86
C VAL A 146 6.93 2.52 11.21
N ALA A 147 7.25 1.57 12.09
CA ALA A 147 6.41 0.42 12.37
C ALA A 147 6.32 0.21 13.88
N PRO A 148 5.20 -0.27 14.43
CA PRO A 148 5.13 -0.59 15.84
C PRO A 148 6.07 -1.77 16.18
N PRO A 149 6.44 -1.96 17.46
CA PRO A 149 7.39 -2.99 17.87
C PRO A 149 7.00 -4.43 17.48
N ASP A 150 5.69 -4.71 17.37
CA ASP A 150 5.10 -6.01 17.04
C ASP A 150 4.67 -6.11 15.56
N ALA A 151 5.10 -5.16 14.72
CA ALA A 151 4.71 -5.10 13.33
C ALA A 151 5.18 -6.33 12.54
N LEU A 152 4.29 -6.81 11.68
CA LEU A 152 4.67 -7.74 10.64
C LEU A 152 5.56 -7.04 9.60
N SER A 153 6.55 -7.77 9.09
CA SER A 153 7.31 -7.33 7.90
C SER A 153 6.38 -7.07 6.71
N GLY A 154 6.81 -6.29 5.72
CA GLY A 154 5.99 -6.00 4.53
C GLY A 154 5.47 -7.27 3.84
N ALA A 155 6.34 -8.27 3.66
CA ALA A 155 5.96 -9.57 3.11
C ALA A 155 4.97 -10.32 4.01
N ALA A 156 5.18 -10.32 5.33
CA ALA A 156 4.28 -10.95 6.28
C ALA A 156 2.90 -10.27 6.33
N ARG A 157 2.84 -8.93 6.16
CA ARG A 157 1.57 -8.18 6.04
C ARG A 157 0.78 -8.60 4.80
N ILE A 158 1.46 -8.70 3.65
CA ILE A 158 0.83 -9.16 2.41
C ILE A 158 0.32 -10.59 2.59
N ALA A 159 1.17 -11.50 3.06
CA ALA A 159 0.80 -12.89 3.30
C ALA A 159 -0.38 -13.01 4.29
N TRP A 160 -0.38 -12.22 5.36
CA TRP A 160 -1.48 -12.18 6.32
C TRP A 160 -2.78 -11.66 5.70
N ALA A 161 -2.72 -10.63 4.85
CA ALA A 161 -3.88 -10.09 4.15
C ALA A 161 -4.48 -11.13 3.19
N LEU A 162 -3.63 -11.87 2.46
CA LEU A 162 -4.05 -12.95 1.56
C LEU A 162 -4.81 -14.07 2.27
N ILE A 163 -4.42 -14.41 3.50
CA ILE A 163 -5.09 -15.46 4.28
C ILE A 163 -6.38 -14.94 4.92
N THR A 164 -6.38 -13.69 5.40
CA THR A 164 -7.47 -13.16 6.22
C THR A 164 -8.66 -12.68 5.39
N ASN A 165 -8.41 -12.20 4.16
CA ASN A 165 -9.46 -11.73 3.27
C ASN A 165 -9.76 -12.76 2.17
N PRO A 166 -10.93 -13.44 2.21
CA PRO A 166 -11.26 -14.48 1.23
C PRO A 166 -11.34 -13.96 -0.21
N VAL A 167 -11.61 -12.66 -0.40
CA VAL A 167 -11.68 -12.03 -1.73
C VAL A 167 -10.39 -12.22 -2.52
N PHE A 168 -9.23 -12.22 -1.85
CA PHE A 168 -7.97 -12.45 -2.56
C PHE A 168 -7.86 -13.88 -3.04
N LYS A 169 -8.23 -14.86 -2.21
CA LYS A 169 -8.23 -16.27 -2.61
C LYS A 169 -9.14 -16.49 -3.82
N GLU A 170 -10.36 -15.94 -3.79
CA GLU A 170 -11.30 -16.01 -4.91
C GLU A 170 -10.73 -15.39 -6.19
N ALA A 171 -9.99 -14.27 -6.08
CA ALA A 171 -9.34 -13.64 -7.22
C ALA A 171 -8.22 -14.51 -7.81
N TYR A 172 -7.36 -15.12 -6.98
CA TYR A 172 -6.32 -16.04 -7.45
C TYR A 172 -6.92 -17.28 -8.13
N ASP A 173 -7.98 -17.85 -7.55
CA ASP A 173 -8.71 -18.99 -8.11
C ASP A 173 -9.33 -18.63 -9.49
N ALA A 174 -9.91 -17.43 -9.61
CA ALA A 174 -10.48 -16.93 -10.86
C ALA A 174 -9.43 -16.66 -11.95
N GLU A 175 -8.22 -16.25 -11.56
CA GLU A 175 -7.09 -16.04 -12.47
C GLU A 175 -6.32 -17.34 -12.78
N GLY A 176 -6.66 -18.46 -12.14
CA GLY A 176 -5.99 -19.75 -12.33
C GLY A 176 -4.54 -19.77 -11.84
N ILE A 177 -4.20 -18.92 -10.87
CA ILE A 177 -2.85 -18.82 -10.31
C ILE A 177 -2.72 -19.81 -9.16
N ASP A 178 -1.80 -20.77 -9.30
CA ASP A 178 -1.48 -21.72 -8.24
C ASP A 178 -0.62 -21.05 -7.16
N VAL A 179 -1.19 -20.89 -5.96
CA VAL A 179 -0.54 -20.24 -4.82
C VAL A 179 -0.17 -21.32 -3.79
N ASP A 180 1.10 -21.37 -3.40
CA ASP A 180 1.53 -22.19 -2.25
C ASP A 180 1.02 -21.56 -0.94
N TRP A 181 -0.21 -21.87 -0.57
CA TRP A 181 -0.85 -21.40 0.65
C TRP A 181 -0.13 -21.85 1.92
N ALA A 182 0.68 -22.91 1.87
CA ALA A 182 1.50 -23.32 2.99
C ALA A 182 2.69 -22.37 3.17
N ALA A 183 3.34 -21.96 2.07
CA ALA A 183 4.36 -20.89 2.12
C ALA A 183 3.78 -19.57 2.60
N VAL A 184 2.61 -19.17 2.12
CA VAL A 184 1.94 -17.92 2.55
C VAL A 184 1.68 -17.95 4.05
N ARG A 185 1.18 -19.06 4.61
CA ARG A 185 0.99 -19.22 6.07
C ARG A 185 2.30 -19.09 6.85
N ARG A 186 3.39 -19.73 6.38
CA ARG A 186 4.71 -19.61 7.02
C ARG A 186 5.20 -18.16 7.04
N VAL A 187 5.10 -17.44 5.91
CA VAL A 187 5.52 -16.04 5.81
C VAL A 187 4.67 -15.13 6.69
N ALA A 188 3.38 -15.43 6.84
CA ALA A 188 2.48 -14.71 7.73
C ALA A 188 2.75 -14.96 9.23
N GLY A 189 3.69 -15.85 9.58
CA GLY A 189 3.98 -16.25 10.96
C GLY A 189 2.84 -17.04 11.59
N ILE A 190 2.02 -17.69 10.76
CA ILE A 190 0.95 -18.59 11.21
C ILE A 190 1.57 -19.98 11.22
N GLY A 191 1.66 -20.58 12.42
CA GLY A 191 2.15 -21.94 12.57
C GLY A 191 1.37 -22.92 11.68
N PRO A 192 1.90 -24.12 11.40
CA PRO A 192 1.10 -25.15 10.78
C PRO A 192 -0.19 -25.29 11.60
N GLU A 193 -1.35 -25.21 10.94
CA GLU A 193 -2.60 -25.54 11.62
C GLU A 193 -2.38 -26.90 12.30
N ALA A 194 -2.55 -26.95 13.62
CA ALA A 194 -2.99 -28.20 14.22
C ALA A 194 -4.24 -28.54 13.43
N GLU A 195 -4.21 -29.64 12.65
CA GLU A 195 -5.34 -30.10 11.87
C GLU A 195 -6.60 -29.85 12.70
N GLY A 196 -7.43 -28.91 12.25
CA GLY A 196 -8.73 -28.71 12.89
C GLY A 196 -9.40 -30.07 12.98
N PRO A 197 -10.16 -30.35 14.05
CA PRO A 197 -10.76 -31.67 14.28
C PRO A 197 -11.39 -32.14 12.97
N GLN A 198 -10.82 -33.20 12.41
CA GLN A 198 -11.29 -33.85 11.20
C GLN A 198 -12.80 -34.00 11.37
N ALA A 199 -13.59 -33.32 10.55
CA ALA A 199 -15.04 -33.44 10.61
C ALA A 199 -15.36 -34.94 10.60
N PRO A 200 -15.99 -35.48 11.66
CA PRO A 200 -16.19 -36.91 11.79
C PRO A 200 -17.14 -37.33 10.66
N GLY A 201 -16.60 -37.98 9.63
CA GLY A 201 -17.43 -38.62 8.61
C GLY A 201 -17.13 -38.30 7.14
N ALA A 202 -16.03 -37.64 6.76
CA ALA A 202 -15.67 -37.60 5.34
C ALA A 202 -15.23 -39.01 4.88
N PRO A 203 -15.98 -39.70 3.99
CA PRO A 203 -15.66 -41.07 3.61
C PRO A 203 -14.35 -41.10 2.83
N ARG A 204 -13.39 -41.84 3.39
CA ARG A 204 -12.09 -42.12 2.78
C ARG A 204 -12.33 -42.83 1.45
N ARG A 205 -12.22 -42.09 0.34
CA ARG A 205 -12.30 -42.63 -1.03
C ARG A 205 -11.22 -43.70 -1.20
N THR A 206 -11.60 -44.96 -1.00
CA THR A 206 -10.73 -46.10 -1.29
C THR A 206 -10.54 -46.16 -2.80
N ARG A 207 -9.32 -45.87 -3.23
CA ARG A 207 -8.89 -45.92 -4.62
C ARG A 207 -8.92 -47.39 -5.05
N ARG A 208 -10.05 -47.84 -5.61
CA ARG A 208 -10.19 -49.18 -6.22
C ARG A 208 -9.12 -49.32 -7.31
N ARG A 209 -8.06 -50.09 -7.02
CA ARG A 209 -7.13 -50.59 -8.03
C ARG A 209 -7.94 -51.49 -8.97
N ARG A 210 -8.15 -51.03 -10.21
CA ARG A 210 -8.54 -51.92 -11.31
C ARG A 210 -7.31 -52.73 -11.68
N SER A 211 -7.26 -53.98 -11.24
CA SER A 211 -6.44 -55.02 -11.86
C SER A 211 -7.01 -55.27 -13.27
N LYS A 212 -6.15 -55.10 -14.28
CA LYS A 212 -6.42 -55.60 -15.63
C LYS A 212 -6.00 -57.08 -15.64
N LEU A 213 -6.93 -57.95 -16.05
CA LEU A 213 -6.66 -59.29 -16.56
C LEU A 213 -6.22 -59.16 -18.02
#